data_AF-A0A1G2ZA27-F1
#
_entry.id   AF-A0A1G2ZA27-F1
#
_cell.length_a   1.000
_cell.length_b   1.000
_cell.length_c   1.000
_cell.angle_alpha   90.00
_cell.angle_beta   90.00
_cell.angle_gamma   90.00
#
_symmetry.space_group_name_H-M   'P 1'
#
loop_
_entity.id
_entity.type
_entity.pdbx_description
1 polymer ?
#
loop_
_entity_poly.entity_id
_entity_poly.type
_entity_poly.pdbx_seq_one_letter_code
_entity_poly.pdbx_strand_id
1 'polypeptide(L)' 'MSARVDAIAAFIDGRTHTLTTADGQRYDNLRMDTLKRLDEQVAGPGIVLEYEIVYTQLGD' A
#
# COMPACT_ATOMS: atom_id res chain seq x y z
N MET A 1 7.05 14.02 2.44
CA MET A 1 6.48 12.73 2.00
C MET A 1 5.58 13.01 0.81
N SER A 2 5.49 12.14 -0.19
CA SER A 2 4.55 12.36 -1.31
C SER A 2 3.12 12.18 -0.82
N ALA A 3 2.21 13.12 -1.11
CA ALA A 3 0.82 13.11 -0.61
C ALA A 3 0.07 11.79 -0.88
N ARG A 4 0.47 11.05 -1.94
CA ARG A 4 -0.05 9.71 -2.23
C ARG A 4 0.38 8.67 -1.21
N VAL A 5 1.65 8.70 -0.80
CA VAL A 5 2.20 7.78 0.20
C VAL A 5 1.59 8.07 1.57
N ASP A 6 1.37 9.34 1.91
CA ASP A 6 0.67 9.72 3.14
C ASP A 6 -0.77 9.21 3.16
N ALA A 7 -1.48 9.31 2.03
CA ALA A 7 -2.83 8.78 1.90
C ALA A 7 -2.88 7.25 2.04
N ILE A 8 -1.87 6.53 1.51
CA ILE A 8 -1.76 5.07 1.68
C ILE A 8 -1.44 4.72 3.13
N ALA A 9 -0.51 5.44 3.77
CA ALA A 9 -0.13 5.20 5.16
C ALA A 9 -1.31 5.37 6.14
N ALA A 10 -2.29 6.22 5.81
CA ALA A 10 -3.50 6.41 6.60
C ALA A 10 -4.38 5.14 6.72
N PHE A 11 -4.18 4.13 5.88
CA PHE A 11 -4.88 2.83 5.98
C PHE A 11 -4.28 1.90 7.05
N ILE A 12 -3.14 2.25 7.67
CA ILE A 12 -2.63 1.58 8.87
C ILE A 12 -3.38 2.12 10.09
N ASP A 13 -4.70 1.91 10.11
CA ASP A 13 -5.63 2.46 11.11
C ASP A 13 -6.25 1.38 12.00
N GLY A 14 -5.84 0.12 11.81
CA GLY A 14 -6.37 -1.04 12.52
C GLY A 14 -7.77 -1.50 12.06
N ARG A 15 -8.36 -0.87 11.04
CA ARG A 15 -9.64 -1.27 10.45
C ARG A 15 -9.43 -2.21 9.27
N THR A 16 -10.51 -2.85 8.85
CA THR A 16 -10.56 -3.61 7.60
C THR A 16 -11.04 -2.73 6.44
N HIS A 17 -10.52 -3.04 5.26
CA HIS A 17 -10.74 -2.32 4.02
C HIS A 17 -10.97 -3.31 2.87
N THR A 18 -11.43 -2.78 1.76
CA THR A 18 -11.51 -3.52 0.48
C THR A 18 -10.37 -3.07 -0.41
N LEU A 19 -9.68 -4.02 -1.02
CA LEU A 19 -8.74 -3.77 -2.12
C LEU A 19 -9.35 -4.26 -3.43
N THR A 20 -9.26 -3.45 -4.48
CA THR A 20 -9.56 -3.87 -5.84
C THR A 20 -8.31 -3.69 -6.68
N THR A 21 -7.80 -4.79 -7.22
CA THR A 21 -6.60 -4.79 -8.07
C THR A 21 -6.94 -4.27 -9.46
N ALA A 22 -5.91 -3.95 -10.24
CA ALA A 22 -6.07 -3.38 -11.58
C ALA A 22 -6.79 -4.32 -12.57
N ASP A 23 -6.71 -5.63 -12.35
CA ASP A 23 -7.43 -6.66 -13.12
C ASP A 23 -8.86 -6.92 -12.59
N GLY A 24 -9.31 -6.16 -11.59
CA GLY A 24 -10.67 -6.21 -11.05
C GLY A 24 -10.89 -7.26 -9.97
N GLN A 25 -9.84 -7.98 -9.55
CA GLN A 25 -9.95 -8.88 -8.40
C GLN A 25 -10.21 -8.07 -7.13
N ARG A 26 -11.24 -8.49 -6.38
CA ARG A 26 -11.65 -7.85 -5.14
C ARG A 26 -11.25 -8.71 -3.96
N TYR A 27 -10.63 -8.08 -2.97
CA TYR A 27 -10.33 -8.65 -1.67
C TYR A 27 -11.04 -7.82 -0.61
N ASP A 28 -11.84 -8.47 0.22
CA ASP A 28 -12.57 -7.85 1.32
C ASP A 28 -11.91 -8.19 2.67
N ASN A 29 -12.34 -7.52 3.73
CA ASN A 29 -11.86 -7.73 5.09
C ASN A 29 -10.33 -7.67 5.25
N LEU A 30 -9.65 -6.82 4.46
CA LEU A 30 -8.20 -6.66 4.53
C LEU A 30 -7.81 -5.61 5.57
N ARG A 31 -7.01 -6.00 6.56
CA ARG A 31 -6.30 -5.04 7.41
C ARG A 31 -4.92 -4.76 6.82
N MET A 32 -4.57 -3.50 6.65
CA MET A 32 -3.20 -3.13 6.27
C MET A 32 -2.31 -3.14 7.50
N ASP A 33 -1.23 -3.93 7.45
CA ASP A 33 -0.33 -4.11 8.61
C ASP A 33 0.91 -3.24 8.49
N THR A 34 1.52 -3.15 7.31
CA THR A 34 2.74 -2.37 7.11
C THR A 34 2.81 -1.70 5.74
N LEU A 35 3.40 -0.51 5.71
CA LEU A 35 3.91 0.17 4.51
C LEU A 35 5.41 0.41 4.73
N LYS A 36 6.26 -0.16 3.87
CA LYS A 36 7.71 -0.02 3.96
C LYS A 36 8.27 0.47 2.65
N ARG A 37 9.21 1.41 2.71
CA ARG A 37 10.03 1.78 1.55
C ARG A 37 11.13 0.73 1.41
N LEU A 38 11.24 0.11 0.24
CA LEU A 38 12.26 -0.89 -0.07
C LEU A 38 13.51 -0.25 -0.67
N ASP A 39 13.32 0.61 -1.65
CA ASP A 39 14.44 1.21 -2.40
C ASP A 39 14.12 2.65 -2.86
N GLU A 40 15.19 3.38 -3.16
CA GLU A 40 15.17 4.72 -3.74
C GLU A 40 16.29 4.84 -4.76
N GLN A 41 15.93 4.95 -6.04
CA GLN A 41 16.86 5.05 -7.15
C GLN A 41 16.71 6.40 -7.87
N VAL A 42 17.83 7.05 -8.19
CA VAL A 42 17.84 8.19 -9.11
C VAL A 42 17.78 7.64 -10.53
N ALA A 43 16.74 7.99 -11.28
CA ALA A 43 16.54 7.56 -12.67
C ALA A 43 16.37 8.79 -13.57
N GLY A 44 17.45 9.17 -14.27
CA GLY A 44 17.48 10.38 -15.09
C GLY A 44 17.21 11.64 -14.25
N PRO A 45 16.24 12.50 -14.61
CA PRO A 45 15.90 13.69 -13.84
C PRO A 45 15.00 13.42 -12.63
N GLY A 46 14.63 12.16 -12.36
CA GLY A 46 13.65 11.79 -11.34
C GLY A 46 14.16 10.82 -10.28
N ILE A 47 13.32 10.57 -9.28
CA ILE A 47 13.52 9.56 -8.24
C ILE A 47 12.43 8.49 -8.40
N VAL A 48 12.84 7.22 -8.43
CA VAL A 48 11.96 6.05 -8.35
C VAL A 48 12.00 5.54 -6.92
N LEU A 49 10.84 5.32 -6.33
CA LEU A 49 10.69 4.79 -4.98
C LEU A 49 9.94 3.46 -5.06
N GLU A 50 10.49 2.44 -4.42
CA GLU A 50 9.84 1.13 -4.29
C GLU A 50 9.25 0.98 -2.89
N TYR A 51 8.03 0.45 -2.80
CA TYR A 51 7.33 0.22 -1.54
C TYR A 51 6.74 -1.18 -1.48
N GLU A 52 6.80 -1.78 -0.30
CA GLU A 52 6.07 -2.99 0.08
C GLU A 52 4.86 -2.61 0.94
N ILE A 53 3.71 -3.20 0.64
CA ILE A 53 2.52 -3.14 1.49
C ILE A 53 2.10 -4.55 1.84
N VAL A 54 1.91 -4.81 3.13
CA VAL A 54 1.42 -6.10 3.64
C VAL A 54 0.01 -5.92 4.16
N TYR A 55 -0.87 -6.82 3.72
CA TYR A 55 -2.25 -6.93 4.18
C TYR A 55 -2.48 -8.31 4.79
N THR A 56 -3.29 -8.36 5.84
CA THR A 56 -3.86 -9.61 6.35
C THR A 56 -5.37 -9.62 6.06
N GLN A 57 -5.84 -10.69 5.42
CA GLN A 57 -7.28 -10.93 5.25
C GLN A 57 -7.85 -11.56 6.53
N LEU A 58 -8.86 -10.91 7.11
CA LEU A 58 -9.48 -11.32 8.37
C LEU A 58 -10.83 -12.00 8.10
N GLY A 59 -10.82 -13.33 8.07
CA GLY A 59 -12.00 -14.16 7.80
C GLY A 59 -12.39 -14.21 6.32
N ASP A 60 -13.37 -15.07 6.01
CA ASP A 60 -14.04 -15.23 4.72
C ASP A 60 -15.56 -15.11 4.90
#